data_AF-A0A815WM80-F1
#
_entry.id   AF-A0A815WM80-F1
#
_cell.length_a   1.000
_cell.length_b   1.000
_cell.length_c   1.000
_cell.angle_alpha   90.00
_cell.angle_beta   90.00
_cell.angle_gamma   90.00
#
_symmetry.space_group_name_H-M   'P 1'
#
loop_
_entity.id
_entity.type
_entity.pdbx_description
1 polymer ?
#
loop_
_entity_poly.entity_id
_entity_poly.type
_entity_poly.pdbx_seq_one_letter_code
_entity_poly.pdbx_strand_id
1 'polypeptide(L)'
;MNTNPQEEQIFLATLQGCLEADNEKRTAAEAIYQEIPDEKKGILLMSALCNTTISGPIRLTAAVMLRRLFQTQFENFWPKYSPDQQMILKKELLARIIQLDDDENIRKKICYVVAELAKNLMDENDQSQWPEVMDFLFQSANSVHSSLKESALIIFESFPGVFGNQAEQLMQIIHQIFLNCLNDQDTKVRYTAATTFAAYLKHNSENTQLLNVYRDCLPYLLATITHSLSNSDDDTVLKALIDIAENTAKYLRPAIDDVFNLCLEAMQQKDEFEESRRHLALEVLVTLSETASAMVRKVAKKYMNRLVPQLLEMMVDLDDDAQWATNDTIEDEEDDR
;
A
#
# COMPACT_ATOMS: atom_id res chain seq x y z
N MET A 1 -26.65 -14.27 3.10
CA MET A 1 -26.99 -14.34 4.55
C MET A 1 -28.35 -13.68 4.73
N ASN A 2 -29.28 -14.23 5.52
CA ASN A 2 -30.64 -13.65 5.68
C ASN A 2 -30.65 -12.55 6.74
N THR A 3 -30.36 -11.33 6.31
CA THR A 3 -30.60 -10.09 7.06
C THR A 3 -32.05 -9.64 6.85
N ASN A 4 -32.67 -9.05 7.87
CA ASN A 4 -34.02 -8.49 7.73
C ASN A 4 -33.94 -7.25 6.80
N PRO A 5 -34.71 -7.18 5.69
CA PRO A 5 -34.65 -6.04 4.76
C PRO A 5 -34.86 -4.67 5.41
N GLN A 6 -35.63 -4.62 6.49
CA GLN A 6 -35.81 -3.38 7.27
C GLN A 6 -34.55 -2.99 8.05
N GLU A 7 -33.84 -3.97 8.64
CA GLU A 7 -32.58 -3.72 9.33
C GLU A 7 -31.49 -3.24 8.34
N GLU A 8 -31.45 -3.81 7.13
CA GLU A 8 -30.52 -3.37 6.08
C GLU A 8 -30.79 -1.93 5.66
N GLN A 9 -32.06 -1.56 5.44
CA GLN A 9 -32.41 -0.18 5.06
C GLN A 9 -32.02 0.82 6.16
N ILE A 10 -32.26 0.49 7.44
CA ILE A 10 -31.84 1.35 8.56
C ILE A 10 -30.32 1.48 8.58
N PHE A 11 -29.59 0.37 8.39
CA PHE A 11 -28.14 0.40 8.39
C PHE A 11 -27.56 1.23 7.24
N LEU A 12 -28.14 1.14 6.05
CA LEU A 12 -27.72 1.97 4.92
C LEU A 12 -27.97 3.45 5.18
N ALA A 13 -29.08 3.81 5.83
CA ALA A 13 -29.32 5.18 6.27
C ALA A 13 -28.29 5.65 7.31
N THR A 14 -27.89 4.78 8.25
CA THR A 14 -26.80 5.08 9.19
C THR A 14 -25.48 5.32 8.47
N LEU A 15 -25.09 4.46 7.52
CA LEU A 15 -23.86 4.67 6.72
C LEU A 15 -23.90 5.96 5.91
N GLN A 16 -25.06 6.31 5.36
CA GLN A 16 -25.26 7.58 4.67
C GLN A 16 -25.14 8.77 5.63
N GLY A 17 -25.69 8.68 6.84
CA GLY A 17 -25.56 9.70 7.87
C GLY A 17 -24.10 9.96 8.27
N CYS A 18 -23.26 8.92 8.29
CA CYS A 18 -21.81 9.06 8.54
C CYS A 18 -21.06 9.84 7.44
N LEU A 19 -21.68 10.03 6.26
CA LEU A 19 -21.12 10.78 5.13
C LEU A 19 -21.63 12.22 5.04
N GLU A 20 -22.56 12.63 5.91
CA GLU A 20 -23.10 13.99 5.91
C GLU A 20 -22.05 15.02 6.34
N ALA A 21 -22.08 16.20 5.70
CA ALA A 21 -21.20 17.32 6.06
C ALA A 21 -21.57 17.98 7.41
N ASP A 22 -22.82 17.78 7.85
CA ASP A 22 -23.33 18.27 9.12
C ASP A 22 -22.80 17.41 10.27
N ASN A 23 -21.97 18.03 11.12
CA ASN A 23 -21.36 17.37 12.27
C ASN A 23 -22.38 16.74 13.23
N GLU A 24 -23.53 17.37 13.47
CA GLU A 24 -24.53 16.83 14.41
C GLU A 24 -25.13 15.54 13.87
N LYS A 25 -25.47 15.51 12.57
CA LYS A 25 -26.02 14.32 11.90
C LYS A 25 -24.98 13.20 11.82
N ARG A 26 -23.73 13.54 11.49
CA ARG A 26 -22.62 12.57 11.43
C ARG A 26 -22.37 11.93 12.78
N THR A 27 -22.24 12.72 13.85
CA THR A 27 -22.02 12.20 15.21
C THR A 27 -23.20 11.35 15.70
N ALA A 28 -24.44 11.74 15.39
CA ALA A 28 -25.61 10.91 15.71
C ALA A 28 -25.60 9.56 14.99
N ALA A 29 -25.25 9.54 13.70
CA ALA A 29 -25.13 8.30 12.93
C ALA A 29 -23.98 7.40 13.42
N GLU A 30 -22.84 8.00 13.78
CA GLU A 30 -21.72 7.27 14.38
C GLU A 30 -22.10 6.64 15.73
N ALA A 31 -22.87 7.34 16.57
CA ALA A 31 -23.38 6.79 17.83
C ALA A 31 -24.28 5.57 17.59
N ILE A 32 -25.22 5.67 16.64
CA ILE A 32 -26.09 4.54 16.24
C ILE A 32 -25.24 3.37 15.75
N TYR A 33 -24.22 3.63 14.93
CA TYR A 33 -23.31 2.59 14.44
C TYR A 33 -22.60 1.87 15.60
N GLN A 34 -22.11 2.60 16.61
CA GLN A 34 -21.40 1.99 17.74
C GLN A 34 -22.29 1.05 18.56
N GLU A 35 -23.58 1.36 18.71
CA GLU A 35 -24.55 0.54 19.45
C GLU A 35 -24.87 -0.81 18.78
N ILE A 36 -24.61 -0.96 17.48
CA ILE A 36 -24.86 -2.22 16.77
C ILE A 36 -23.86 -3.30 17.25
N PRO A 37 -24.31 -4.52 17.59
CA PRO A 37 -23.39 -5.61 17.94
C PRO A 37 -22.42 -5.94 16.81
N ASP A 38 -21.16 -6.23 17.13
CA ASP A 38 -20.10 -6.43 16.12
C ASP A 38 -20.39 -7.59 15.14
N GLU A 39 -21.04 -8.66 15.61
CA GLU A 39 -21.53 -9.76 14.77
C GLU A 39 -22.55 -9.29 13.72
N LYS A 40 -23.41 -8.33 14.07
CA LYS A 40 -24.37 -7.75 13.13
C LYS A 40 -23.67 -6.76 12.20
N LYS A 41 -22.73 -5.94 12.72
CA LYS A 41 -21.94 -5.00 11.91
C LYS A 41 -21.24 -5.71 10.77
N GLY A 42 -20.55 -6.83 11.05
CA GLY A 42 -19.80 -7.55 10.02
C GLY A 42 -20.69 -8.03 8.87
N ILE A 43 -21.85 -8.62 9.15
CA ILE A 43 -22.80 -9.09 8.11
C ILE A 43 -23.38 -7.91 7.33
N LEU A 44 -23.81 -6.86 8.02
CA LEU A 44 -24.45 -5.68 7.39
C LEU A 44 -23.47 -4.89 6.51
N LEU A 45 -22.24 -4.70 6.97
CA LEU A 45 -21.17 -4.06 6.20
C LEU A 45 -20.84 -4.86 4.94
N MET A 46 -20.83 -6.19 5.04
CA MET A 46 -20.54 -7.04 3.89
C MET A 46 -21.68 -7.08 2.87
N SER A 47 -22.93 -7.14 3.34
CA SER A 47 -24.12 -6.97 2.48
C SER A 47 -24.06 -5.63 1.73
N ALA A 48 -23.76 -4.54 2.44
CA ALA A 48 -23.63 -3.22 1.85
C ALA A 48 -22.50 -3.14 0.81
N LEU A 49 -21.34 -3.74 1.12
CA LEU A 49 -20.16 -3.73 0.24
C LEU A 49 -20.39 -4.53 -1.06
N CYS A 50 -20.97 -5.72 -0.95
CA CYS A 50 -21.15 -6.64 -2.08
C CYS A 50 -22.35 -6.30 -2.97
N ASN A 51 -23.30 -5.50 -2.48
CA ASN A 51 -24.49 -5.14 -3.26
C ASN A 51 -24.20 -3.96 -4.20
N THR A 52 -24.08 -4.24 -5.50
CA THR A 52 -23.79 -3.26 -6.55
C THR A 52 -24.91 -2.26 -6.82
N THR A 53 -26.11 -2.47 -6.29
CA THR A 53 -27.22 -1.51 -6.41
C THR A 53 -27.07 -0.32 -5.47
N ILE A 54 -26.19 -0.43 -4.48
CA ILE A 54 -25.90 0.62 -3.49
C ILE A 54 -24.89 1.61 -4.06
N SER A 55 -25.05 2.89 -3.71
CA SER A 55 -24.14 3.96 -4.17
C SER A 55 -22.67 3.70 -3.79
N GLY A 56 -21.75 4.08 -4.68
CA GLY A 56 -20.31 3.92 -4.49
C GLY A 56 -19.76 4.48 -3.16
N PRO A 57 -20.14 5.71 -2.72
CA PRO A 57 -19.67 6.26 -1.45
C PRO A 57 -20.04 5.41 -0.24
N ILE A 58 -21.28 4.90 -0.18
CA ILE A 58 -21.72 4.03 0.92
C ILE A 58 -20.91 2.71 0.91
N ARG A 59 -20.67 2.15 -0.28
CA ARG A 59 -19.87 0.93 -0.43
C ARG A 59 -18.41 1.14 0.00
N LEU A 60 -17.82 2.28 -0.33
CA LEU A 60 -16.48 2.67 0.13
C LEU A 60 -16.41 2.78 1.65
N THR A 61 -17.38 3.45 2.28
CA THR A 61 -17.49 3.54 3.74
C THR A 61 -17.64 2.16 4.36
N ALA A 62 -18.48 1.29 3.77
CA ALA A 62 -18.67 -0.07 4.25
C ALA A 62 -17.36 -0.87 4.21
N ALA A 63 -16.57 -0.76 3.14
CA ALA A 63 -15.26 -1.41 3.05
C ALA A 63 -14.28 -0.91 4.12
N VAL A 64 -14.18 0.41 4.31
CA VAL A 64 -13.28 1.02 5.30
C VAL A 64 -13.67 0.60 6.72
N MET A 65 -14.96 0.65 7.04
CA MET A 65 -15.48 0.24 8.35
C MET A 65 -15.32 -1.26 8.59
N LEU A 66 -15.52 -2.10 7.56
CA LEU A 66 -15.33 -3.55 7.66
C LEU A 66 -13.86 -3.91 7.92
N ARG A 67 -12.92 -3.25 7.22
CA ARG A 67 -11.49 -3.41 7.48
C ARG A 67 -11.16 -3.03 8.92
N ARG A 68 -11.66 -1.88 9.40
CA ARG A 68 -11.44 -1.42 10.79
C ARG A 68 -12.04 -2.40 11.80
N LEU A 69 -13.20 -2.99 11.49
CA LEU A 69 -13.84 -4.00 12.34
C LEU A 69 -12.97 -5.26 12.44
N PHE A 70 -12.43 -5.76 11.32
CA PHE A 70 -11.44 -6.85 11.34
C PHE A 70 -10.18 -6.47 12.11
N GLN A 71 -9.68 -5.25 11.96
CA GLN A 71 -8.46 -4.84 12.67
C GLN A 71 -8.63 -4.72 14.19
N THR A 72 -9.81 -4.30 14.67
CA THR A 72 -9.99 -3.89 16.08
C THR A 72 -10.85 -4.83 16.91
N GLN A 73 -11.73 -5.61 16.29
CA GLN A 73 -12.73 -6.43 16.98
C GLN A 73 -12.77 -7.88 16.50
N PHE A 74 -11.80 -8.36 15.71
CA PHE A 74 -11.83 -9.71 15.11
C PHE A 74 -12.22 -10.82 16.09
N GLU A 75 -11.50 -10.92 17.20
CA GLU A 75 -11.73 -11.94 18.25
C GLU A 75 -13.12 -11.86 18.90
N ASN A 76 -13.74 -10.67 18.89
CA ASN A 76 -15.02 -10.43 19.56
C ASN A 76 -16.23 -10.89 18.73
N PHE A 77 -16.10 -11.08 17.42
CA PHE A 77 -17.22 -11.48 16.56
C PHE A 77 -16.92 -12.63 15.60
N TRP A 78 -15.70 -12.75 15.08
CA TRP A 78 -15.39 -13.76 14.06
C TRP A 78 -15.59 -15.20 14.56
N PRO A 79 -15.14 -15.59 15.77
CA PRO A 79 -15.35 -16.94 16.30
C PRO A 79 -16.83 -17.30 16.54
N LYS A 80 -17.72 -16.30 16.61
CA LYS A 80 -19.15 -16.50 16.84
C LYS A 80 -19.93 -16.80 15.56
N TYR A 81 -19.35 -16.51 14.40
CA TYR A 81 -19.90 -16.93 13.12
C TYR A 81 -19.77 -18.44 12.94
N SER A 82 -20.80 -19.06 12.35
CA SER A 82 -20.73 -20.46 11.96
C SER A 82 -19.65 -20.66 10.88
N PRO A 83 -19.07 -21.87 10.75
CA PRO A 83 -18.12 -22.18 9.68
C PRO A 83 -18.67 -21.84 8.28
N ASP A 84 -19.96 -22.08 8.06
CA ASP A 84 -20.64 -21.74 6.80
C ASP A 84 -20.68 -20.22 6.56
N GLN A 85 -20.97 -19.42 7.60
CA GLN A 85 -20.96 -17.96 7.50
C GLN A 85 -19.56 -17.43 7.16
N GLN A 86 -18.53 -17.94 7.85
CA GLN A 86 -17.15 -17.58 7.58
C GLN A 86 -16.75 -17.95 6.14
N MET A 87 -17.12 -19.14 5.67
CA MET A 87 -16.83 -19.59 4.30
C MET A 87 -17.54 -18.72 3.25
N ILE A 88 -18.81 -18.39 3.45
CA ILE A 88 -19.57 -17.52 2.54
C ILE A 88 -18.91 -16.13 2.45
N LEU A 89 -18.54 -15.55 3.61
CA LEU A 89 -17.85 -14.26 3.69
C LEU A 89 -16.55 -14.26 2.88
N LYS A 90 -15.67 -15.24 3.13
CA LYS A 90 -14.41 -15.43 2.40
C LYS A 90 -14.65 -15.50 0.89
N LYS A 91 -15.61 -16.33 0.47
CA LYS A 91 -15.91 -16.55 -0.96
C LYS A 91 -16.47 -15.31 -1.65
N GLU A 92 -17.40 -14.61 -0.99
CA GLU A 92 -18.03 -13.41 -1.54
C GLU A 92 -17.00 -12.29 -1.73
N LEU A 93 -16.10 -12.04 -0.77
CA LEU A 93 -15.04 -11.04 -0.90
C LEU A 93 -14.13 -11.30 -2.11
N LEU A 94 -13.63 -12.53 -2.28
CA LEU A 94 -12.79 -12.89 -3.43
C LEU A 94 -13.57 -12.81 -4.74
N ALA A 95 -14.82 -13.30 -4.77
CA ALA A 95 -15.67 -13.25 -5.96
C ALA A 95 -15.93 -11.80 -6.41
N ARG A 96 -16.10 -10.86 -5.47
CA ARG A 96 -16.28 -9.44 -5.80
C ARG A 96 -15.08 -8.84 -6.51
N ILE A 97 -13.85 -9.21 -6.13
CA ILE A 97 -12.65 -8.75 -6.83
C ILE A 97 -12.58 -9.36 -8.24
N ILE A 98 -12.90 -10.65 -8.38
CA ILE A 98 -12.84 -11.39 -9.65
C ILE A 98 -13.84 -10.88 -10.69
N GLN A 99 -15.01 -10.41 -10.26
CA GLN A 99 -16.08 -9.98 -11.17
C GLN A 99 -15.72 -8.74 -12.01
N LEU A 100 -14.78 -7.91 -11.56
CA LEU A 100 -14.33 -6.70 -12.26
C LEU A 100 -15.43 -5.68 -12.62
N ASP A 101 -16.63 -5.83 -12.08
CA ASP A 101 -17.75 -4.89 -12.27
C ASP A 101 -17.64 -3.62 -11.41
N ASP A 102 -16.71 -3.60 -10.45
CA ASP A 102 -16.51 -2.51 -9.51
C ASP A 102 -15.47 -1.48 -10.00
N ASP A 103 -15.68 -0.23 -9.60
CA ASP A 103 -14.71 0.84 -9.73
C ASP A 103 -13.37 0.48 -9.05
N GLU A 104 -12.26 0.99 -9.59
CA GLU A 104 -10.91 0.77 -9.10
C GLU A 104 -10.74 1.10 -7.61
N ASN A 105 -11.33 2.20 -7.15
CA ASN A 105 -11.22 2.61 -5.75
C ASN A 105 -11.94 1.61 -4.82
N ILE A 106 -13.15 1.16 -5.20
CA ILE A 106 -13.90 0.17 -4.42
C ILE A 106 -13.13 -1.16 -4.40
N ARG A 107 -12.64 -1.62 -5.54
CA ARG A 107 -11.85 -2.85 -5.65
C ARG A 107 -10.61 -2.81 -4.76
N LYS A 108 -9.88 -1.69 -4.76
CA LYS A 108 -8.72 -1.46 -3.87
C LYS A 108 -9.12 -1.53 -2.39
N LYS A 109 -10.26 -0.95 -1.99
CA LYS A 109 -10.75 -1.08 -0.60
C LYS A 109 -11.13 -2.50 -0.24
N ILE A 110 -11.73 -3.28 -1.16
CA ILE A 110 -12.01 -4.70 -0.93
C ILE A 110 -10.71 -5.50 -0.76
N CYS A 111 -9.66 -5.20 -1.54
CA CYS A 111 -8.34 -5.81 -1.38
C CYS A 111 -7.79 -5.58 0.03
N TYR A 112 -7.91 -4.37 0.59
CA TYR A 112 -7.50 -4.10 1.97
C TYR A 112 -8.33 -4.86 3.02
N VAL A 113 -9.62 -5.06 2.77
CA VAL A 113 -10.47 -5.89 3.64
C VAL A 113 -10.00 -7.36 3.59
N VAL A 114 -9.70 -7.88 2.40
CA VAL A 114 -9.20 -9.25 2.21
C VAL A 114 -7.84 -9.45 2.89
N ALA A 115 -6.91 -8.51 2.75
CA ALA A 115 -5.61 -8.57 3.39
C ALA A 115 -5.71 -8.58 4.92
N GLU A 116 -6.56 -7.71 5.49
CA GLU A 116 -6.78 -7.66 6.94
C GLU A 116 -7.43 -8.95 7.46
N LEU A 117 -8.40 -9.49 6.72
CA LEU A 117 -9.00 -10.77 7.08
C LEU A 117 -7.99 -11.93 7.00
N ALA A 118 -7.16 -11.98 5.96
CA ALA A 118 -6.13 -12.99 5.80
C ALA A 118 -5.09 -12.94 6.92
N LYS A 119 -4.71 -11.73 7.35
CA LYS A 119 -3.81 -11.51 8.49
C LYS A 119 -4.38 -12.06 9.80
N ASN A 120 -5.66 -11.79 10.08
CA ASN A 120 -6.31 -12.29 11.29
C ASN A 120 -6.58 -13.81 11.26
N LEU A 121 -6.52 -14.44 10.09
CA LEU A 121 -6.68 -15.89 9.89
C LEU A 121 -5.34 -16.64 9.88
N MET A 122 -4.26 -16.00 10.32
CA MET A 122 -2.97 -16.63 10.56
C MET A 122 -2.91 -17.14 11.99
N ASP A 123 -2.52 -18.41 12.19
CA ASP A 123 -2.35 -18.98 13.51
C ASP A 123 -0.96 -18.68 14.13
N GLU A 124 -0.74 -19.15 15.35
CA GLU A 124 0.52 -18.95 16.09
C GLU A 124 1.76 -19.61 15.43
N ASN A 125 1.57 -20.51 14.46
CA ASN A 125 2.64 -21.19 13.72
C ASN A 125 2.81 -20.65 12.29
N ASP A 126 2.29 -19.44 12.03
CA ASP A 126 2.23 -18.81 10.71
C ASP A 126 1.55 -19.72 9.66
N GLN A 127 0.58 -20.53 10.08
CA GLN A 127 -0.24 -21.33 9.17
C GLN A 127 -1.54 -20.58 8.84
N SER A 128 -1.78 -20.37 7.55
CA SER A 128 -3.02 -19.73 7.07
C SER A 128 -4.22 -20.67 7.20
N GLN A 129 -5.29 -20.18 7.84
CA GLN A 129 -6.61 -20.83 7.89
C GLN A 129 -7.50 -20.47 6.68
N TRP A 130 -6.92 -19.82 5.68
CA TRP A 130 -7.61 -19.40 4.46
C TRP A 130 -6.77 -19.72 3.21
N PRO A 131 -6.59 -21.01 2.85
CA PRO A 131 -5.78 -21.39 1.70
C PRO A 131 -6.27 -20.80 0.38
N GLU A 132 -7.57 -20.54 0.23
CA GLU A 132 -8.16 -19.97 -0.98
C GLU A 132 -7.65 -18.56 -1.29
N VAL A 133 -7.16 -17.80 -0.29
CA VAL A 133 -6.54 -16.48 -0.55
C VAL A 133 -5.22 -16.62 -1.29
N MET A 134 -4.44 -17.66 -1.00
CA MET A 134 -3.18 -17.93 -1.69
C MET A 134 -3.43 -18.35 -3.14
N ASP A 135 -4.41 -19.24 -3.35
CA ASP A 135 -4.84 -19.63 -4.70
C ASP A 135 -5.30 -18.42 -5.51
N PHE A 136 -6.09 -17.54 -4.87
CA PHE A 136 -6.52 -16.28 -5.48
C PHE A 136 -5.32 -15.39 -5.86
N LEU A 137 -4.34 -15.22 -4.99
CA LEU A 137 -3.14 -14.40 -5.27
C LEU A 137 -2.38 -14.95 -6.48
N PHE A 138 -2.13 -16.26 -6.51
CA PHE A 138 -1.39 -16.88 -7.61
C PHE A 138 -2.13 -16.83 -8.95
N GLN A 139 -3.43 -17.09 -8.95
CA GLN A 139 -4.24 -16.99 -10.17
C GLN A 139 -4.35 -15.56 -10.68
N SER A 140 -4.55 -14.61 -9.76
CA SER A 140 -4.74 -13.20 -10.10
C SER A 140 -3.45 -12.54 -10.59
N ALA A 141 -2.30 -12.84 -9.96
CA ALA A 141 -0.99 -12.36 -10.40
C ALA A 141 -0.59 -12.87 -11.81
N ASN A 142 -1.09 -14.04 -12.21
CA ASN A 142 -0.87 -14.62 -13.55
C ASN A 142 -2.04 -14.39 -14.51
N SER A 143 -3.03 -13.58 -14.13
CA SER A 143 -4.21 -13.30 -14.95
C SER A 143 -3.84 -12.50 -16.20
N VAL A 144 -4.68 -12.57 -17.23
CA VAL A 144 -4.57 -11.67 -18.41
C VAL A 144 -5.06 -10.25 -18.10
N HIS A 145 -5.84 -10.07 -17.03
CA HIS A 145 -6.41 -8.78 -16.65
C HIS A 145 -5.48 -8.02 -15.70
N SER A 146 -4.98 -6.86 -16.13
CA SER A 146 -4.13 -5.98 -15.31
C SER A 146 -4.75 -5.66 -13.94
N SER A 147 -6.06 -5.41 -13.90
CA SER A 147 -6.77 -5.10 -12.65
C SER A 147 -6.72 -6.23 -11.62
N LEU A 148 -6.65 -7.49 -12.05
CA LEU A 148 -6.50 -8.65 -11.15
C LEU A 148 -5.06 -8.80 -10.67
N LYS A 149 -4.07 -8.57 -11.54
CA LYS A 149 -2.66 -8.53 -11.14
C LYS A 149 -2.43 -7.47 -10.07
N GLU A 150 -2.93 -6.26 -10.33
CA GLU A 150 -2.92 -5.14 -9.38
C GLU A 150 -3.59 -5.53 -8.05
N SER A 151 -4.79 -6.13 -8.09
CA SER A 151 -5.50 -6.55 -6.88
C SER A 151 -4.72 -7.56 -6.04
N ALA A 152 -4.05 -8.52 -6.69
CA ALA A 152 -3.18 -9.48 -6.02
C ALA A 152 -1.99 -8.79 -5.33
N LEU A 153 -1.35 -7.85 -6.04
CA LEU A 153 -0.24 -7.08 -5.52
C LEU A 153 -0.65 -6.20 -4.33
N ILE A 154 -1.81 -5.52 -4.38
CA ILE A 154 -2.33 -4.71 -3.26
C ILE A 154 -2.56 -5.56 -2.00
N ILE A 155 -3.12 -6.75 -2.13
CA ILE A 155 -3.31 -7.67 -0.99
C ILE A 155 -1.95 -8.08 -0.43
N PHE A 156 -1.00 -8.41 -1.30
CA PHE A 156 0.33 -8.85 -0.92
C PHE A 156 1.16 -7.72 -0.29
N GLU A 157 1.03 -6.49 -0.77
CA GLU A 157 1.65 -5.29 -0.17
C GLU A 157 1.12 -5.03 1.24
N SER A 158 -0.19 -5.16 1.41
CA SER A 158 -0.86 -4.92 2.70
C SER A 158 -0.54 -6.00 3.73
N PHE A 159 -0.31 -7.23 3.28
CA PHE A 159 0.11 -8.33 4.13
C PHE A 159 1.19 -9.19 3.46
N PRO A 160 2.47 -8.78 3.53
CA PRO A 160 3.58 -9.53 2.92
C PRO A 160 3.78 -10.93 3.50
N GLY A 161 3.28 -11.16 4.72
CA GLY A 161 3.31 -12.43 5.42
C GLY A 161 2.25 -13.44 4.98
N VAL A 162 1.41 -13.15 3.97
CA VAL A 162 0.24 -13.98 3.58
C VAL A 162 0.54 -15.46 3.31
N PHE A 163 1.76 -15.81 2.92
CA PHE A 163 2.18 -17.19 2.67
C PHE A 163 2.66 -17.92 3.94
N GLY A 164 2.86 -17.20 5.05
CA GLY A 164 3.25 -17.74 6.34
C GLY A 164 4.45 -18.68 6.26
N ASN A 165 4.35 -19.83 6.92
CA ASN A 165 5.40 -20.86 6.94
C ASN A 165 5.68 -21.54 5.58
N GLN A 166 4.84 -21.31 4.55
CA GLN A 166 5.06 -21.82 3.20
C GLN A 166 5.92 -20.88 2.34
N ALA A 167 6.21 -19.66 2.82
CA ALA A 167 6.94 -18.65 2.06
C ALA A 167 8.30 -19.14 1.55
N GLU A 168 9.04 -19.93 2.34
CA GLU A 168 10.33 -20.47 1.94
C GLU A 168 10.21 -21.48 0.78
N GLN A 169 9.20 -22.34 0.81
CA GLN A 169 8.94 -23.33 -0.25
C GLN A 169 8.45 -22.66 -1.54
N LEU A 170 7.69 -21.57 -1.39
CA LEU A 170 7.10 -20.80 -2.50
C LEU A 170 8.06 -19.71 -3.02
N MET A 171 9.26 -19.58 -2.46
CA MET A 171 10.20 -18.49 -2.75
C MET A 171 10.46 -18.29 -4.24
N GLN A 172 10.61 -19.37 -5.02
CA GLN A 172 10.86 -19.31 -6.47
C GLN A 172 9.60 -18.89 -7.26
N ILE A 173 8.41 -19.28 -6.78
CA ILE A 173 7.14 -18.91 -7.42
C ILE A 173 6.87 -17.42 -7.20
N ILE A 174 7.05 -16.95 -5.96
CA ILE A 174 6.89 -15.54 -5.59
C ILE A 174 7.91 -14.68 -6.36
N HIS A 175 9.15 -15.15 -6.50
CA HIS A 175 10.18 -14.50 -7.30
C HIS A 175 9.74 -14.30 -8.76
N GLN A 176 9.25 -15.35 -9.40
CA GLN A 176 8.76 -15.27 -10.79
C GLN A 176 7.59 -14.29 -10.94
N ILE A 177 6.70 -14.21 -9.94
CA ILE A 177 5.60 -13.25 -9.92
C ILE A 177 6.13 -11.82 -9.90
N PHE A 178 7.09 -11.51 -9.03
CA PHE A 178 7.69 -10.17 -8.99
C PHE A 178 8.40 -9.82 -10.28
N LEU A 179 9.20 -10.73 -10.86
CA LEU A 179 9.85 -10.51 -12.15
C LEU A 179 8.84 -10.18 -13.25
N ASN A 180 7.75 -10.95 -13.32
CA ASN A 180 6.72 -10.74 -14.33
C ASN A 180 5.98 -9.41 -14.13
N CYS A 181 5.63 -9.07 -12.88
CA CYS A 181 4.85 -7.86 -12.58
C CYS A 181 5.69 -6.58 -12.68
N LEU A 182 6.96 -6.60 -12.27
CA LEU A 182 7.88 -5.47 -12.43
C LEU A 182 8.20 -5.19 -13.91
N ASN A 183 8.09 -6.20 -14.77
CA ASN A 183 8.28 -6.09 -16.21
C ASN A 183 6.96 -6.16 -17.00
N ASP A 184 5.82 -5.90 -16.35
CA ASP A 184 4.52 -5.96 -17.00
C ASP A 184 4.38 -4.86 -18.05
N GLN A 185 3.52 -5.06 -19.04
CA GLN A 185 3.21 -4.02 -20.04
C GLN A 185 2.40 -2.89 -19.43
N ASP A 186 1.55 -3.20 -18.45
CA ASP A 186 0.73 -2.22 -17.75
C ASP A 186 1.54 -1.47 -16.69
N THR A 187 1.63 -0.14 -16.85
CA THR A 187 2.37 0.73 -15.93
C THR A 187 1.83 0.68 -14.50
N LYS A 188 0.50 0.56 -14.30
CA LYS A 188 -0.09 0.48 -12.96
C LYS A 188 0.34 -0.79 -12.24
N VAL A 189 0.42 -1.90 -12.97
CA VAL A 189 0.91 -3.18 -12.43
C VAL A 189 2.38 -3.05 -12.05
N ARG A 190 3.22 -2.43 -12.90
CA ARG A 190 4.63 -2.19 -12.56
C ARG A 190 4.79 -1.33 -11.30
N TYR A 191 4.06 -0.23 -11.19
CA TYR A 191 4.12 0.66 -10.02
C TYR A 191 3.68 -0.05 -8.73
N THR A 192 2.55 -0.75 -8.76
CA THR A 192 2.07 -1.54 -7.62
C THR A 192 3.06 -2.66 -7.28
N ALA A 193 3.68 -3.29 -8.28
CA ALA A 193 4.69 -4.32 -8.05
C ALA A 193 5.94 -3.74 -7.37
N ALA A 194 6.37 -2.53 -7.71
CA ALA A 194 7.51 -1.87 -7.08
C ALA A 194 7.25 -1.60 -5.58
N THR A 195 6.09 -1.07 -5.22
CA THR A 195 5.73 -0.78 -3.83
C THR A 195 5.53 -2.08 -3.03
N THR A 196 4.83 -3.05 -3.62
CA THR A 196 4.67 -4.40 -3.05
C THR A 196 6.02 -5.08 -2.82
N PHE A 197 6.95 -4.94 -3.78
CA PHE A 197 8.27 -5.55 -3.68
C PHE A 197 9.10 -4.90 -2.56
N ALA A 198 9.04 -3.58 -2.41
CA ALA A 198 9.66 -2.88 -1.28
C ALA A 198 9.11 -3.38 0.06
N ALA A 199 7.78 -3.47 0.21
CA ALA A 199 7.14 -4.02 1.42
C ALA A 199 7.58 -5.46 1.71
N TYR A 200 7.70 -6.30 0.68
CA TYR A 200 8.16 -7.68 0.81
C TYR A 200 9.64 -7.79 1.20
N LEU A 201 10.50 -6.95 0.63
CA LEU A 201 11.92 -6.86 1.01
C LEU A 201 12.11 -6.35 2.45
N LYS A 202 11.27 -5.41 2.90
CA LYS A 202 11.24 -4.93 4.28
C LYS A 202 10.84 -6.04 5.25
N HIS A 203 9.78 -6.78 4.93
CA HIS A 203 9.33 -7.92 5.73
C HIS A 203 10.40 -9.02 5.84
N ASN A 204 11.21 -9.21 4.81
CA ASN A 204 12.25 -10.25 4.74
C ASN A 204 13.69 -9.69 4.85
N SER A 205 13.88 -8.54 5.50
CA SER A 205 15.15 -7.80 5.48
C SER A 205 16.34 -8.62 6.01
N GLU A 206 16.11 -9.53 6.95
CA GLU A 206 17.14 -10.41 7.52
C GLU A 206 17.44 -11.67 6.68
N ASN A 207 16.54 -12.05 5.75
CA ASN A 207 16.69 -13.23 4.93
C ASN A 207 17.67 -13.01 3.76
N THR A 208 18.96 -13.14 4.04
CA THR A 208 20.03 -12.90 3.05
C THR A 208 19.96 -13.83 1.84
N GLN A 209 19.46 -15.06 2.00
CA GLN A 209 19.26 -15.99 0.87
C GLN A 209 18.20 -15.45 -0.09
N LEU A 210 17.05 -15.04 0.44
CA LEU A 210 15.98 -14.42 -0.34
C LEU A 210 16.49 -13.18 -1.07
N LEU A 211 17.15 -12.26 -0.36
CA LEU A 211 17.68 -11.03 -0.97
C LEU A 211 18.67 -11.32 -2.11
N ASN A 212 19.40 -12.43 -2.05
CA ASN A 212 20.30 -12.85 -3.13
C ASN A 212 19.57 -13.42 -4.33
N VAL A 213 18.54 -14.24 -4.10
CA VAL A 213 17.70 -14.83 -5.17
C VAL A 213 17.01 -13.72 -5.97
N TYR A 214 16.52 -12.68 -5.30
CA TYR A 214 15.73 -11.62 -5.91
C TYR A 214 16.57 -10.47 -6.50
N ARG A 215 17.90 -10.59 -6.60
CA ARG A 215 18.76 -9.49 -7.08
C ARG A 215 18.51 -9.12 -8.54
N ASP A 216 18.06 -10.06 -9.35
CA ASP A 216 17.72 -9.86 -10.75
C ASP A 216 16.44 -9.03 -10.95
N CYS A 217 15.62 -8.84 -9.90
CA CYS A 217 14.50 -7.88 -9.90
C CYS A 217 14.97 -6.41 -9.86
N LEU A 218 16.18 -6.14 -9.33
CA LEU A 218 16.65 -4.78 -9.03
C LEU A 218 16.68 -3.86 -10.27
N PRO A 219 17.16 -4.28 -11.46
CA PRO A 219 17.13 -3.43 -12.65
C PRO A 219 15.69 -3.04 -13.06
N TYR A 220 14.73 -3.95 -12.97
CA TYR A 220 13.33 -3.68 -13.29
C TYR A 220 12.68 -2.74 -12.27
N LEU A 221 13.02 -2.90 -10.99
CA LEU A 221 12.60 -1.98 -9.94
C LEU A 221 13.12 -0.56 -10.22
N LEU A 222 14.42 -0.40 -10.49
CA LEU A 222 15.01 0.91 -10.79
C LEU A 222 14.42 1.52 -12.06
N ALA A 223 14.25 0.75 -13.13
CA ALA A 223 13.58 1.23 -14.34
C ALA A 223 12.15 1.70 -14.08
N THR A 224 11.42 1.01 -13.20
CA THR A 224 10.06 1.40 -12.78
C THR A 224 10.07 2.71 -11.99
N ILE A 225 11.02 2.89 -11.07
CA ILE A 225 11.19 4.14 -10.31
C ILE A 225 11.53 5.29 -11.26
N THR A 226 12.50 5.11 -12.16
CA THR A 226 12.85 6.11 -13.18
C THR A 226 11.65 6.48 -14.04
N HIS A 227 10.87 5.48 -14.49
CA HIS A 227 9.65 5.73 -15.25
C HIS A 227 8.62 6.52 -14.43
N SER A 228 8.46 6.23 -13.13
CA SER A 228 7.53 6.95 -12.24
C SER A 228 7.89 8.43 -12.09
N LEU A 229 9.19 8.75 -11.95
CA LEU A 229 9.66 10.13 -11.79
C LEU A 229 9.24 11.04 -12.95
N SER A 230 9.23 10.54 -14.19
CA SER A 230 8.93 11.36 -15.38
C SER A 230 7.50 11.22 -15.92
N ASN A 231 6.71 10.24 -15.47
CA ASN A 231 5.42 9.90 -16.11
C ASN A 231 4.24 9.83 -15.12
N SER A 232 4.45 10.16 -13.85
CA SER A 232 3.44 10.09 -12.80
C SER A 232 3.65 11.23 -11.83
N ASP A 233 2.59 11.87 -11.36
CA ASP A 233 2.65 12.85 -10.26
C ASP A 233 2.63 12.16 -8.89
N ASP A 234 2.37 10.84 -8.85
CA ASP A 234 2.39 10.04 -7.63
C ASP A 234 3.82 9.63 -7.23
N ASP A 235 4.25 10.09 -6.06
CA ASP A 235 5.57 9.80 -5.47
C ASP A 235 5.66 8.44 -4.74
N THR A 236 4.57 7.66 -4.68
CA THR A 236 4.53 6.39 -3.93
C THR A 236 5.65 5.44 -4.33
N VAL A 237 5.99 5.36 -5.61
CA VAL A 237 7.06 4.48 -6.11
C VAL A 237 8.46 4.96 -5.69
N LEU A 238 8.68 6.29 -5.62
CA LEU A 238 9.93 6.85 -5.09
C LEU A 238 10.03 6.62 -3.58
N LYS A 239 8.93 6.77 -2.84
CA LYS A 239 8.86 6.47 -1.40
C LYS A 239 9.18 4.99 -1.12
N ALA A 240 8.81 4.07 -2.02
CA ALA A 240 9.23 2.67 -1.93
C ALA A 240 10.75 2.48 -1.99
N LEU A 241 11.50 3.33 -2.71
CA LEU A 241 12.96 3.30 -2.69
C LEU A 241 13.54 3.78 -1.35
N ILE A 242 12.92 4.81 -0.75
CA ILE A 242 13.25 5.27 0.61
C ILE A 242 13.03 4.13 1.62
N ASP A 243 11.90 3.44 1.55
CA ASP A 243 11.61 2.28 2.41
C ASP A 243 12.69 1.18 2.30
N ILE A 244 13.17 0.89 1.09
CA ILE A 244 14.26 -0.08 0.89
C ILE A 244 15.58 0.46 1.44
N ALA A 245 15.88 1.75 1.23
CA ALA A 245 17.08 2.39 1.76
C ALA A 245 17.10 2.41 3.30
N GLU A 246 15.93 2.57 3.93
CA GLU A 246 15.78 2.56 5.38
C GLU A 246 15.91 1.13 5.95
N ASN A 247 15.15 0.19 5.40
CA ASN A 247 14.91 -1.11 6.03
C ASN A 247 15.82 -2.23 5.49
N THR A 248 16.28 -2.13 4.24
CA THR A 248 16.99 -3.23 3.56
C THR A 248 18.11 -2.73 2.63
N ALA A 249 18.83 -1.68 3.02
CA ALA A 249 19.86 -1.00 2.20
C ALA A 249 20.89 -1.93 1.54
N LYS A 250 21.23 -3.06 2.21
CA LYS A 250 22.17 -4.07 1.68
C LYS A 250 21.72 -4.68 0.34
N TYR A 251 20.43 -4.67 0.05
CA TYR A 251 19.87 -5.12 -1.22
C TYR A 251 20.27 -4.21 -2.39
N LEU A 252 20.38 -2.89 -2.17
CA LEU A 252 20.75 -1.90 -3.19
C LEU A 252 22.24 -1.90 -3.54
N ARG A 253 23.07 -2.64 -2.80
CA ARG A 253 24.52 -2.65 -2.96
C ARG A 253 25.02 -2.87 -4.39
N PRO A 254 24.44 -3.78 -5.21
CA PRO A 254 24.90 -3.98 -6.59
C PRO A 254 24.65 -2.78 -7.51
N ALA A 255 23.64 -1.96 -7.21
CA ALA A 255 23.19 -0.85 -8.05
C ALA A 255 23.31 0.52 -7.33
N ILE A 256 24.16 0.61 -6.31
CA ILE A 256 24.29 1.84 -5.50
C ILE A 256 24.75 3.04 -6.34
N ASP A 257 25.51 2.79 -7.41
CA ASP A 257 25.86 3.81 -8.39
C ASP A 257 24.66 4.37 -9.13
N ASP A 258 23.82 3.47 -9.63
CA ASP A 258 22.65 3.81 -10.43
C ASP A 258 21.64 4.56 -9.56
N VAL A 259 21.45 4.12 -8.31
CA VAL A 259 20.62 4.82 -7.33
C VAL A 259 21.12 6.25 -7.07
N PHE A 260 22.43 6.43 -6.85
CA PHE A 260 22.98 7.76 -6.63
C PHE A 260 22.83 8.67 -7.85
N ASN A 261 23.08 8.16 -9.06
CA ASN A 261 22.89 8.93 -10.29
C ASN A 261 21.42 9.32 -10.47
N LEU A 262 20.50 8.36 -10.30
CA LEU A 262 19.06 8.58 -10.41
C LEU A 262 18.58 9.72 -9.50
N CYS A 263 18.94 9.66 -8.21
CA CYS A 263 18.54 10.67 -7.24
C CYS A 263 19.15 12.04 -7.54
N LEU A 264 20.44 12.10 -7.91
CA LEU A 264 21.11 13.36 -8.28
C LEU A 264 20.56 13.97 -9.56
N GLU A 265 20.12 13.16 -10.53
CA GLU A 265 19.47 13.64 -11.73
C GLU A 265 18.08 14.17 -11.41
N ALA A 266 17.31 13.47 -10.57
CA ALA A 266 15.99 13.93 -10.14
C ALA A 266 16.05 15.25 -9.36
N MET A 267 17.02 15.42 -8.46
CA MET A 267 17.24 16.67 -7.74
C MET A 267 17.53 17.87 -8.67
N GLN A 268 18.07 17.63 -9.87
CA GLN A 268 18.42 18.69 -10.83
C GLN A 268 17.25 19.14 -11.70
N GLN A 269 16.13 18.42 -11.73
CA GLN A 269 14.99 18.71 -12.59
C GLN A 269 14.10 19.79 -11.99
N LYS A 270 14.59 21.02 -11.91
CA LYS A 270 13.85 22.14 -11.32
C LYS A 270 12.61 22.55 -12.11
N ASP A 271 12.64 22.38 -13.43
CA ASP A 271 11.55 22.79 -14.33
C ASP A 271 10.50 21.68 -14.53
N GLU A 272 10.86 20.42 -14.23
CA GLU A 272 9.97 19.27 -14.46
C GLU A 272 9.40 18.70 -13.16
N PHE A 273 10.13 18.75 -12.04
CA PHE A 273 9.73 18.14 -10.78
C PHE A 273 9.43 19.18 -9.71
N GLU A 274 8.32 18.96 -9.01
CA GLU A 274 7.97 19.70 -7.80
C GLU A 274 9.04 19.55 -6.72
N GLU A 275 9.11 20.54 -5.83
CA GLU A 275 10.10 20.57 -4.77
C GLU A 275 10.02 19.35 -3.84
N SER A 276 8.81 18.96 -3.44
CA SER A 276 8.53 17.75 -2.65
C SER A 276 9.19 16.50 -3.25
N ARG A 277 9.08 16.30 -4.56
CA ARG A 277 9.70 15.17 -5.28
C ARG A 277 11.22 15.25 -5.28
N ARG A 278 11.80 16.44 -5.49
CA ARG A 278 13.26 16.64 -5.40
C ARG A 278 13.76 16.36 -3.98
N HIS A 279 12.99 16.73 -2.95
CA HIS A 279 13.27 16.40 -1.55
C HIS A 279 13.23 14.90 -1.28
N LEU A 280 12.27 14.16 -1.83
CA LEU A 280 12.25 12.70 -1.71
C LEU A 280 13.47 12.04 -2.37
N ALA A 281 13.94 12.55 -3.50
CA ALA A 281 15.17 12.05 -4.13
C ALA A 281 16.40 12.31 -3.25
N LEU A 282 16.47 13.48 -2.63
CA LEU A 282 17.50 13.79 -1.63
C LEU A 282 17.39 12.87 -0.40
N GLU A 283 16.17 12.61 0.08
CA GLU A 283 15.91 11.76 1.23
C GLU A 283 16.54 10.37 1.02
N VAL A 284 16.37 9.74 -0.15
CA VAL A 284 17.05 8.47 -0.47
C VAL A 284 18.57 8.53 -0.23
N LEU A 285 19.23 9.62 -0.64
CA LEU A 285 20.68 9.78 -0.47
C LEU A 285 21.08 9.97 1.00
N VAL A 286 20.28 10.72 1.75
CA VAL A 286 20.45 10.96 3.18
C VAL A 286 20.24 9.66 3.94
N THR A 287 19.11 8.99 3.75
CA THR A 287 18.78 7.70 4.38
C THR A 287 19.90 6.68 4.14
N LEU A 288 20.38 6.51 2.89
CA LEU A 288 21.48 5.58 2.58
C LEU A 288 22.79 5.95 3.28
N SER A 289 23.05 7.25 3.44
CA SER A 289 24.25 7.75 4.13
C SER A 289 24.21 7.41 5.62
N GLU A 290 23.02 7.34 6.22
CA GLU A 290 22.80 7.00 7.62
C GLU A 290 22.79 5.48 7.85
N THR A 291 21.98 4.75 7.07
CA THR A 291 21.72 3.32 7.26
C THR A 291 22.82 2.43 6.69
N ALA A 292 23.53 2.92 5.66
CA ALA A 292 24.55 2.17 4.95
C ALA A 292 25.81 3.00 4.63
N SER A 293 26.24 3.87 5.57
CA SER A 293 27.41 4.77 5.43
C SER A 293 28.67 4.12 4.85
N ALA A 294 28.99 2.88 5.23
CA ALA A 294 30.15 2.15 4.73
C ALA A 294 30.03 1.75 3.25
N MET A 295 28.81 1.51 2.77
CA MET A 295 28.51 1.28 1.37
C MET A 295 28.60 2.58 0.59
N VAL A 296 27.95 3.64 1.08
CA VAL A 296 27.94 4.97 0.46
C VAL A 296 29.34 5.55 0.29
N ARG A 297 30.21 5.46 1.31
CA ARG A 297 31.60 5.96 1.25
C ARG A 297 32.42 5.42 0.06
N LYS A 298 32.06 4.26 -0.48
CA LYS A 298 32.76 3.66 -1.64
C LYS A 298 32.44 4.36 -2.95
N VAL A 299 31.26 4.97 -3.08
CA VAL A 299 30.82 5.64 -4.32
C VAL A 299 30.68 7.16 -4.16
N ALA A 300 30.42 7.65 -2.96
CA ALA A 300 30.14 9.06 -2.67
C ALA A 300 31.18 10.03 -3.25
N LYS A 301 32.48 9.67 -3.23
CA LYS A 301 33.58 10.56 -3.67
C LYS A 301 33.38 11.12 -5.08
N LYS A 302 32.82 10.34 -6.03
CA LYS A 302 32.59 10.84 -7.40
C LYS A 302 31.42 11.82 -7.50
N TYR A 303 30.52 11.82 -6.52
CA TYR A 303 29.31 12.62 -6.52
C TYR A 303 29.42 13.91 -5.72
N MET A 304 30.39 14.04 -4.80
CA MET A 304 30.49 15.21 -3.91
C MET A 304 30.54 16.55 -4.65
N ASN A 305 31.20 16.62 -5.80
CA ASN A 305 31.28 17.84 -6.62
C ASN A 305 29.94 18.21 -7.28
N ARG A 306 28.98 17.28 -7.37
CA ARG A 306 27.61 17.54 -7.85
C ARG A 306 26.64 17.72 -6.68
N LEU A 307 26.71 16.84 -5.69
CA LEU A 307 25.82 16.83 -4.54
C LEU A 307 25.94 18.11 -3.70
N VAL A 308 27.17 18.51 -3.33
CA VAL A 308 27.35 19.68 -2.44
C VAL A 308 26.80 20.97 -3.06
N PRO A 309 27.09 21.32 -4.33
CA PRO A 309 26.46 22.47 -4.96
C PRO A 309 24.93 22.39 -5.02
N GLN A 310 24.34 21.23 -5.34
CA GLN A 310 22.89 21.08 -5.39
C GLN A 310 22.26 21.30 -4.01
N LEU A 311 22.85 20.76 -2.94
CA LEU A 311 22.38 21.00 -1.58
C LEU A 311 22.43 22.49 -1.22
N LEU A 312 23.54 23.15 -1.52
CA LEU A 312 23.68 24.60 -1.28
C LEU A 312 22.67 25.41 -2.10
N GLU A 313 22.39 24.98 -3.33
CA GLU A 313 21.41 25.61 -4.20
C GLU A 313 19.98 25.48 -3.65
N MET A 314 19.62 24.31 -3.10
CA MET A 314 18.34 24.11 -2.42
C MET A 314 18.23 24.97 -1.15
N MET A 315 19.32 25.12 -0.39
CA MET A 315 19.33 25.95 0.83
C MET A 315 19.15 27.45 0.58
N VAL A 316 19.38 27.93 -0.64
CA VAL A 316 19.24 29.35 -1.00
C VAL A 316 18.00 29.63 -1.86
N ASP A 317 17.15 28.63 -2.08
CA ASP A 317 15.85 28.76 -2.74
C ASP A 317 14.87 29.34 -1.71
N LEU A 318 15.02 30.64 -1.42
CA LEU A 318 14.27 31.38 -0.41
C LEU A 318 13.31 32.35 -1.09
N ASP A 319 12.04 32.36 -0.64
CA ASP A 319 11.07 33.35 -1.06
C ASP A 319 11.35 34.73 -0.43
N ASP A 320 11.17 35.79 -1.22
CA ASP A 320 11.26 37.19 -0.76
C ASP A 320 9.95 37.58 -0.04
N ASP A 321 9.76 37.02 1.16
CA ASP A 321 8.61 37.33 2.00
C ASP A 321 8.80 38.68 2.71
N ALA A 322 7.99 39.67 2.30
CA ALA A 322 7.98 41.00 2.89
C ALA A 322 7.60 41.01 4.39
N GLN A 323 6.95 39.96 4.88
CA GLN A 323 6.58 39.79 6.29
C GLN A 323 7.60 38.99 7.09
N TRP A 324 8.67 38.47 6.48
CA TRP A 324 9.66 37.58 7.12
C TRP A 324 10.19 38.12 8.46
N ALA A 325 10.43 39.43 8.57
CA ALA A 325 10.95 40.06 9.79
C ALA A 325 9.91 40.23 10.92
N THR A 326 8.63 39.99 10.63
CA THR A 326 7.48 40.24 11.53
C THR A 326 6.55 39.04 11.69
N ASN A 327 6.76 37.99 10.89
CA ASN A 327 5.96 36.78 10.91
C ASN A 327 6.44 35.90 12.08
N ASP A 328 5.72 35.96 13.22
CA ASP A 328 5.97 35.11 14.39
C ASP A 328 5.27 33.74 14.26
N THR A 329 4.39 33.58 13.26
CA THR A 329 3.83 32.28 12.91
C THR A 329 4.85 31.53 12.07
N ILE A 330 5.40 30.47 12.67
CA ILE A 330 5.98 29.37 11.90
C ILE A 330 4.79 28.81 11.11
N GLU A 331 4.72 29.11 9.81
CA GLU A 331 3.81 28.39 8.92
C GLU A 331 4.36 26.96 8.86
N ASP A 332 3.88 26.10 9.74
CA ASP A 332 4.13 24.67 9.63
C ASP A 332 3.54 24.24 8.29
N GLU A 333 4.38 23.91 7.31
CA GLU A 333 4.00 23.28 6.02
C GLU A 333 3.47 21.84 6.21
N GLU A 334 2.81 21.55 7.34
CA GLU A 334 2.14 20.30 7.65
C GLU A 334 0.66 20.55 7.96
N ASP A 335 -0.12 20.89 6.95
CA ASP A 335 -1.58 20.70 6.99
C ASP A 335 -2.00 19.77 5.83
N ASP A 336 -1.35 18.60 5.78
CA ASP A 336 -1.90 17.40 5.11
C ASP A 336 -3.08 16.88 5.94
N ARG A 337 -4.30 17.29 5.55
CA ARG A 337 -5.56 16.66 5.97
C ARG A 337 -6.15 15.77 4.88
#